data_AF-A0AA88ED19-F1
#
_entry.id   AF-A0AA88ED19-F1
#
_cell.length_a   1.000
_cell.length_b   1.000
_cell.length_c   1.000
_cell.angle_alpha   90.00
_cell.angle_beta   90.00
_cell.angle_gamma   90.00
#
_symmetry.space_group_name_H-M   'P 1'
#
loop_
_entity.id
_entity.type
_entity.pdbx_description
1 polymer ?
#
loop_
_entity_poly.entity_id
_entity_poly.type
_entity_poly.pdbx_seq_one_letter_code
_entity_poly.pdbx_strand_id
1 'polypeptide(L)'
;MNEISESAIPFPHRAGNLYMIQHQLSWEKEEEDVKHVNWVRRIYNYLTPYVSKNPRVTYFNFKDLDLGTNNLNKGGHTSIKQASI
;
A
#
# COMPACT_ATOMS: atom_id res chain seq x y z
N MET A 1 13.02 9.42 11.64
CA MET A 1 12.33 8.85 12.84
C MET A 1 13.18 7.73 13.45
N ASN A 2 14.49 7.93 13.62
CA ASN A 2 15.42 6.83 13.93
C ASN A 2 15.54 6.56 15.43
N GLU A 3 15.07 7.49 16.26
CA GLU A 3 15.17 7.44 17.73
C GLU A 3 13.97 6.75 18.39
N ILE A 4 12.89 6.50 17.63
CA ILE A 4 11.68 5.86 18.13
C ILE A 4 11.70 4.40 17.69
N SER A 5 11.52 3.48 18.65
CA SER A 5 11.38 2.04 18.36
C SER A 5 10.23 1.77 17.38
N GLU A 6 10.42 0.80 16.47
CA GLU A 6 9.37 0.32 15.54
C GLU A 6 8.12 -0.19 16.28
N SER A 7 8.31 -0.72 17.50
CA SER A 7 7.23 -1.24 18.34
C SER A 7 6.64 -0.22 19.31
N ALA A 8 7.13 1.02 19.33
CA ALA A 8 6.65 2.04 20.27
C ALA A 8 5.15 2.35 20.09
N ILE A 9 4.66 2.32 18.84
CA ILE A 9 3.25 2.50 18.45
C ILE A 9 2.96 1.65 17.19
N PRO A 10 1.69 1.43 16.81
CA PRO A 10 1.32 0.57 15.67
C PRO A 10 1.85 0.98 14.28
N PHE A 11 2.41 2.19 14.14
CA PHE A 11 3.02 2.65 12.89
C PHE A 11 4.53 2.32 12.90
N PRO A 12 5.01 1.28 12.21
CA PRO A 12 6.34 0.72 12.46
C PRO A 12 7.47 1.40 11.66
N HIS A 13 7.15 2.27 10.70
CA HIS A 13 8.16 2.82 9.78
C HIS A 13 9.08 3.81 10.49
N ARG A 14 10.26 3.34 10.93
CA ARG A 14 11.25 4.10 11.72
C ARG A 14 12.62 4.08 11.04
N ALA A 15 13.67 3.69 11.77
CA ALA A 15 15.04 3.67 11.30
C ALA A 15 15.19 2.88 9.99
N GLY A 16 16.08 3.34 9.11
CA GLY A 16 16.31 2.73 7.80
C GLY A 16 15.37 3.19 6.66
N ASN A 17 14.22 3.80 6.98
CA ASN A 17 13.40 4.45 5.94
C ASN A 17 14.03 5.79 5.50
N LEU A 18 14.33 5.91 4.21
CA LEU A 18 14.93 7.13 3.65
C LEU A 18 13.88 8.22 3.39
N TYR A 19 12.76 7.84 2.77
CA TYR A 19 11.64 8.72 2.43
C TYR A 19 10.38 7.90 2.13
N MET A 20 9.22 8.56 2.10
CA MET A 20 7.94 7.98 1.69
C MET A 20 7.55 8.50 0.31
N ILE A 21 7.03 7.65 -0.57
CA ILE A 21 6.54 8.04 -1.89
C ILE A 21 5.03 7.84 -1.93
N GLN A 22 4.27 8.89 -2.25
CA GLN A 22 2.85 8.81 -2.56
C GLN A 22 2.66 8.87 -4.07
N HIS A 23 1.90 7.93 -4.64
CA HIS A 23 1.59 7.89 -6.06
C HIS A 23 0.16 8.38 -6.21
N GLN A 24 -0.02 9.66 -6.51
CA GLN A 24 -1.33 10.29 -6.59
C GLN A 24 -1.60 10.77 -8.00
N LEU A 25 -2.82 10.51 -8.47
CA LEU A 25 -3.41 11.10 -9.65
C LEU A 25 -4.71 11.77 -9.26
N SER A 26 -5.04 12.85 -9.97
CA SER A 26 -6.33 13.52 -9.90
C SER A 26 -6.76 13.84 -11.32
N TRP A 27 -8.02 13.60 -11.64
CA TRP A 27 -8.62 13.88 -12.94
C TRP A 27 -10.10 14.25 -12.76
N GLU A 28 -10.69 14.89 -13.77
CA GLU A 28 -12.04 15.47 -13.67
C GLU A 28 -13.13 14.59 -14.27
N LYS A 29 -12.78 13.77 -15.27
CA LYS A 29 -13.72 12.99 -16.08
C LYS A 29 -13.77 11.54 -15.64
N GLU A 30 -14.92 11.08 -15.18
CA GLU A 30 -15.13 9.70 -14.72
C GLU A 30 -14.90 8.68 -15.85
N GLU A 31 -15.11 9.05 -17.12
CA GLU A 31 -14.86 8.14 -18.25
C GLU A 31 -13.38 7.75 -18.38
N GLU A 32 -12.47 8.48 -17.71
CA GLU A 32 -11.04 8.19 -17.69
C GLU A 32 -10.58 7.37 -16.47
N ASP A 33 -11.48 6.97 -15.56
CA ASP A 33 -11.13 6.27 -14.31
C ASP A 33 -10.26 5.04 -14.55
N VAL A 34 -10.70 4.14 -15.44
CA VAL A 34 -9.99 2.89 -15.74
C VAL A 34 -8.59 3.17 -16.29
N LYS A 35 -8.44 4.20 -17.12
CA LYS A 35 -7.17 4.61 -17.72
C LYS A 35 -6.20 5.10 -16.63
N HIS A 36 -6.65 5.98 -15.74
CA HIS A 36 -5.82 6.58 -14.70
C HIS A 36 -5.46 5.57 -13.60
N VAL A 37 -6.42 4.74 -13.18
CA VAL A 37 -6.16 3.64 -12.23
C VAL A 37 -5.14 2.65 -12.81
N ASN A 38 -5.27 2.27 -14.08
CA ASN A 38 -4.28 1.39 -14.71
C ASN A 38 -2.90 2.04 -14.85
N TRP A 39 -2.84 3.36 -15.04
CA TRP A 39 -1.57 4.09 -15.08
C TRP A 39 -0.85 4.07 -13.74
N VAL A 40 -1.54 4.35 -12.63
CA VAL A 40 -0.89 4.35 -11.31
C VAL A 40 -0.43 2.94 -10.92
N ARG A 41 -1.19 1.90 -11.27
CA ARG A 41 -0.78 0.49 -11.12
C ARG A 41 0.48 0.16 -11.93
N ARG A 42 0.61 0.68 -13.16
CA ARG A 42 1.83 0.52 -13.96
C ARG A 42 3.05 1.17 -13.32
N ILE A 43 2.91 2.38 -12.76
CA ILE A 43 4.00 3.03 -12.02
C ILE A 43 4.36 2.24 -10.76
N TYR A 44 3.35 1.81 -10.00
CA TYR A 44 3.55 0.99 -8.81
C TYR A 44 4.34 -0.28 -9.15
N ASN A 45 3.96 -0.98 -10.22
CA ASN A 45 4.65 -2.19 -10.69
C ASN A 45 6.07 -1.90 -11.19
N TYR A 46 6.26 -0.82 -11.96
CA TYR A 46 7.58 -0.40 -12.44
C TYR A 46 8.56 -0.10 -11.31
N LEU A 47 8.08 0.49 -10.20
CA LEU A 47 8.92 0.84 -9.05
C LEU A 47 9.24 -0.33 -8.11
N THR A 48 8.63 -1.51 -8.31
CA THR A 48 8.81 -2.69 -7.46
C THR A 48 10.27 -3.02 -7.10
N PRO A 49 11.26 -3.02 -8.02
CA PRO A 49 12.63 -3.40 -7.67
C PRO A 49 13.40 -2.32 -6.89
N TYR A 50 12.89 -1.09 -6.82
CA TYR A 50 13.60 0.06 -6.24
C TYR A 50 13.09 0.48 -4.86
N VAL A 51 12.00 -0.12 -4.39
CA VAL A 51 11.38 0.21 -3.10
C VAL A 51 11.63 -0.89 -2.07
N SER A 52 11.05 -0.74 -0.88
CA SER A 52 11.11 -1.75 0.18
C SER A 52 10.68 -3.13 -0.32
N LYS A 53 11.31 -4.16 0.25
CA LYS A 53 11.11 -5.57 -0.11
C LYS A 53 11.02 -6.43 1.14
N ASN A 54 10.23 -7.51 1.05
CA ASN A 54 10.05 -8.51 2.11
C ASN A 54 9.58 -7.96 3.48
N PRO A 55 8.41 -7.29 3.56
CA PRO A 55 7.45 -7.02 2.50
C PRO A 55 7.67 -5.66 1.81
N ARG A 56 6.98 -5.41 0.70
CA ARG A 56 6.82 -4.05 0.16
C ARG A 56 5.89 -3.27 1.08
N VAL A 57 6.45 -2.36 1.88
CA VAL A 57 5.68 -1.66 2.92
C VAL A 57 4.84 -0.52 2.35
N THR A 58 3.68 -0.30 2.96
CA THR A 58 2.75 0.81 2.66
C THR A 58 2.36 1.54 3.94
N TYR A 59 1.67 2.67 3.81
CA TYR A 59 1.13 3.44 4.93
C TYR A 59 -0.38 3.22 5.08
N PHE A 60 -0.83 2.87 6.28
CA PHE A 60 -2.23 2.51 6.56
C PHE A 60 -3.27 3.54 6.13
N ASN A 61 -2.93 4.84 6.17
CA ASN A 61 -3.85 5.92 5.80
C ASN A 61 -3.91 6.17 4.29
N PHE A 62 -2.98 5.60 3.51
CA PHE A 62 -3.08 5.53 2.07
C PHE A 62 -3.64 4.16 1.70
N LYS A 63 -4.97 4.07 1.77
CA LYS A 63 -5.70 2.82 1.52
C LYS A 63 -5.49 2.36 0.08
N ASP A 64 -5.04 1.12 -0.04
CA ASP A 64 -4.82 0.44 -1.30
C ASP A 64 -5.55 -0.91 -1.26
N LEU A 65 -6.67 -1.00 -2.00
CA LEU A 65 -7.47 -2.21 -2.10
C LEU A 65 -6.85 -3.25 -3.05
N ASP A 66 -5.87 -2.85 -3.86
CA ASP A 66 -5.15 -3.78 -4.75
C ASP A 66 -4.23 -4.72 -3.95
N LEU A 67 -3.88 -4.37 -2.70
CA LEU A 67 -3.12 -5.23 -1.81
C LEU A 67 -3.92 -6.42 -1.25
N GLY A 68 -5.25 -6.33 -1.30
CA GLY A 68 -6.12 -7.35 -0.74
C GLY A 68 -7.31 -6.83 0.04
N THR A 69 -8.28 -7.72 0.28
CA THR A 69 -9.51 -7.41 1.03
C THR A 69 -9.87 -8.56 1.97
N ASN A 70 -10.57 -8.25 3.06
CA ASN A 70 -11.01 -9.27 4.01
C ASN A 70 -12.12 -10.15 3.39
N ASN A 71 -12.16 -11.43 3.79
CA ASN A 71 -13.24 -12.33 3.38
C ASN A 71 -14.48 -12.09 4.25
N LEU A 72 -15.36 -11.19 3.79
CA LEU A 72 -16.56 -10.79 4.52
C LEU A 72 -17.59 -11.93 4.64
N ASN A 73 -17.58 -12.89 3.72
CA ASN A 73 -18.60 -13.96 3.66
C ASN A 73 -18.38 -15.06 4.70
N LYS A 74 -17.22 -15.12 5.35
CA LYS A 74 -16.90 -16.18 6.34
C LYS A 74 -17.07 -15.77 7.79
N GLY A 75 -17.56 -14.56 8.07
CA GLY A 75 -17.95 -14.11 9.42
C GLY A 75 -16.87 -14.23 10.49
N GLY A 76 -15.58 -14.21 10.11
CA GLY A 76 -14.45 -14.51 11.00
C GLY A 76 -13.17 -13.78 10.61
N HIS A 77 -12.07 -14.13 11.30
CA HIS A 77 -10.75 -13.53 11.06
C HIS A 77 -10.22 -13.88 9.67
N THR A 78 -9.75 -12.88 8.92
CA THR A 78 -9.03 -13.08 7.65
C THR A 78 -7.54 -12.98 7.93
N SER A 79 -6.78 -14.04 7.65
CA SER A 79 -5.31 -13.99 7.69
C SER A 79 -4.77 -13.15 6.53
N ILE A 80 -3.54 -12.63 6.67
CA ILE A 80 -2.88 -11.85 5.60
C ILE A 80 -2.89 -12.64 4.28
N LYS A 81 -2.53 -13.93 4.32
CA LYS A 81 -2.51 -14.80 3.15
C LYS A 81 -3.88 -14.96 2.47
N GLN A 82 -4.98 -14.88 3.24
CA GLN A 82 -6.33 -14.93 2.69
C GLN A 82 -6.79 -13.59 2.13
N ALA A 83 -6.25 -12.48 2.65
CA ALA A 83 -6.61 -11.15 2.18
C ALA A 83 -5.87 -10.76 0.91
N SER A 84 -4.61 -11.16 0.78
CA SER A 84 -3.76 -10.85 -0.38
C SER A 84 -4.30 -11.45 -1.68
N ILE A 85 -4.25 -10.66 -2.76
CA ILE A 85 -4.63 -11.04 -4.14
C ILE A 85 -3.41 -11.58 -4.88
#